data_AF-A0A075I3G4-F1
#
_entry.id   AF-A0A075I3G4-F1
#
_cell.length_a   1.000
_cell.length_b   1.000
_cell.length_c   1.000
_cell.angle_alpha   90.00
_cell.angle_beta   90.00
_cell.angle_gamma   90.00
#
_symmetry.space_group_name_H-M   'P 1'
#
loop_
_entity.id
_entity.type
_entity.pdbx_description
1 polymer ?
#
loop_
_entity_poly.entity_id
_entity_poly.type
_entity_poly.pdbx_seq_one_letter_code
_entity_poly.pdbx_strand_id
1 'polypeptide(L)'
;MKSNLKILNKTKSLNFKKIAQTRRQRGYNWEDTLVKRFNKMENWKAFRLGSPSVALPDILCVNNIDSMIFTIEAKSGTGTTLTVPFDQIIRCLSWTNNFTVYKTRKVLLAFKFLSKKRIGVGKYEKRELREFYKIWNAKKDPIDIVCKYDGTTYALIHGEKKKLNLKDYPMPFKSKYQKIISK
;
A
#
# COMPACT_ATOMS: atom_id res chain seq x y z
N MET A 1 -21.53 -3.16 57.41
CA MET A 1 -21.13 -2.12 56.43
C MET A 1 -20.89 -2.78 55.08
N LYS A 2 -21.76 -2.57 54.08
CA LYS A 2 -21.54 -3.08 52.71
C LYS A 2 -20.80 -1.99 51.92
N SER A 3 -19.55 -2.26 51.56
CA SER A 3 -18.75 -1.37 50.72
C SER A 3 -19.26 -1.41 49.28
N ASN A 4 -19.96 -0.35 48.85
CA ASN A 4 -20.30 -0.13 47.46
C ASN A 4 -19.07 0.35 46.68
N LEU A 5 -18.18 -0.57 46.31
CA LEU A 5 -17.15 -0.32 45.31
C LEU A 5 -17.83 -0.25 43.93
N LYS A 6 -18.21 0.96 43.51
CA LYS A 6 -18.55 1.26 42.11
C LYS A 6 -17.29 1.08 41.27
N ILE A 7 -17.17 -0.06 40.59
CA ILE A 7 -16.19 -0.25 39.51
C ILE A 7 -16.61 0.68 38.38
N LEU A 8 -16.02 1.89 38.34
CA LEU A 8 -16.20 2.81 37.25
C LEU A 8 -15.38 2.32 36.06
N ASN A 9 -15.94 1.40 35.26
CA ASN A 9 -15.37 1.03 33.96
C ASN A 9 -15.45 2.24 33.03
N LYS A 10 -14.45 3.12 33.11
CA LYS A 10 -14.28 4.31 32.28
C LYS A 10 -13.72 3.91 30.91
N THR A 11 -14.42 3.03 30.21
CA THR A 11 -14.10 2.67 28.82
C THR A 11 -14.40 3.89 27.96
N LYS A 12 -13.37 4.66 27.58
CA LYS A 12 -13.50 5.74 26.59
C LYS A 12 -14.16 5.17 25.33
N SER A 13 -15.35 5.67 24.97
CA SER A 13 -16.01 5.24 23.74
C SER A 13 -15.14 5.59 22.54
N LEU A 14 -15.00 4.66 21.60
CA LEU A 14 -14.16 4.86 20.43
C LEU A 14 -14.90 5.66 19.38
N ASN A 15 -14.30 6.76 18.94
CA ASN A 15 -14.82 7.50 17.79
C ASN A 15 -14.38 6.80 16.48
N PHE A 16 -15.11 5.76 16.09
CA PHE A 16 -14.85 4.96 14.89
C PHE A 16 -14.81 5.80 13.61
N LYS A 17 -15.64 6.85 13.52
CA LYS A 17 -15.66 7.78 12.37
C LYS A 17 -14.32 8.50 12.22
N LYS A 18 -13.79 9.08 13.31
CA LYS A 18 -12.49 9.76 13.32
C LYS A 18 -11.33 8.81 12.99
N ILE A 19 -11.41 7.57 13.49
CA ILE A 19 -10.41 6.53 13.18
C ILE A 19 -10.42 6.18 11.69
N ALA A 20 -11.60 5.98 11.10
CA ALA A 20 -11.75 5.69 9.67
C ALA A 20 -11.25 6.84 8.79
N GLN A 21 -11.59 8.09 9.13
CA GLN A 21 -11.10 9.29 8.44
C GLN A 21 -9.57 9.39 8.50
N THR A 22 -8.98 9.18 9.69
CA THR A 22 -7.52 9.18 9.87
C THR A 22 -6.84 8.11 9.02
N ARG A 23 -7.45 6.93 8.87
CA ARG A 23 -6.94 5.85 8.00
C ARG A 23 -6.97 6.27 6.53
N ARG A 24 -8.09 6.83 6.06
CA ARG A 24 -8.24 7.32 4.67
C ARG A 24 -7.23 8.42 4.36
N GLN A 25 -7.09 9.41 5.24
CA GLN A 25 -6.14 10.51 5.03
C GLN A 25 -4.70 10.01 4.89
N ARG A 26 -4.32 8.94 5.60
CA ARG A 26 -2.99 8.32 5.46
C ARG A 26 -2.80 7.64 4.10
N GLY A 27 -3.86 7.04 3.55
CA GLY A 27 -3.88 6.52 2.17
C GLY A 27 -3.66 7.66 1.18
N TYR A 28 -4.51 8.70 1.24
CA TYR A 28 -4.43 9.84 0.33
C TYR A 28 -3.08 10.58 0.40
N ASN A 29 -2.54 10.77 1.60
CA ASN A 29 -1.22 11.38 1.76
C ASN A 29 -0.12 10.48 1.18
N TRP A 30 -0.30 9.16 1.21
CA TRP A 30 0.66 8.23 0.63
C TRP A 30 0.63 8.27 -0.90
N GLU A 31 -0.57 8.22 -1.49
CA GLU A 31 -0.78 8.39 -2.92
C GLU A 31 -0.17 9.71 -3.43
N ASP A 32 -0.49 10.82 -2.76
CA ASP A 32 0.03 12.15 -3.09
C ASP A 32 1.57 12.23 -2.98
N THR A 33 2.15 11.58 -1.97
CA THR A 33 3.61 11.51 -1.83
C THR A 33 4.25 10.81 -3.03
N LEU A 34 3.68 9.70 -3.50
CA LEU A 34 4.20 8.95 -4.64
C LEU A 34 4.09 9.76 -5.93
N VAL A 35 2.93 10.38 -6.17
CA VAL A 35 2.73 11.28 -7.32
C VAL A 35 3.76 12.40 -7.34
N LYS A 36 3.95 13.10 -6.21
CA LYS A 36 4.94 14.17 -6.09
C LYS A 36 6.37 13.69 -6.32
N ARG A 37 6.71 12.47 -5.91
CA ARG A 37 8.06 11.91 -6.14
C ARG A 37 8.29 11.62 -7.62
N PHE A 38 7.33 11.01 -8.32
CA PHE A 38 7.42 10.80 -9.76
C PHE A 38 7.48 12.11 -10.53
N ASN A 39 6.61 13.08 -10.23
CA ASN A 39 6.56 14.36 -10.94
C ASN A 39 7.78 15.26 -10.71
N LYS A 40 8.64 14.94 -9.74
CA LYS A 40 9.95 15.58 -9.55
C LYS A 40 11.05 14.98 -10.42
N MET A 41 10.81 13.82 -11.02
CA MET A 41 11.75 13.20 -11.93
C MET A 41 11.55 13.73 -13.34
N GLU A 42 12.65 13.82 -14.07
CA GLU A 42 12.62 14.13 -15.49
C GLU A 42 11.85 13.05 -16.27
N ASN A 43 11.10 13.45 -17.29
CA ASN A 43 10.32 12.57 -18.19
C ASN A 43 9.19 11.75 -17.55
N TRP A 44 9.01 11.81 -16.23
CA TRP A 44 7.89 11.17 -15.54
C TRP A 44 6.70 12.12 -15.36
N LYS A 45 5.50 11.59 -15.60
CA LYS A 45 4.23 12.21 -15.20
C LYS A 45 3.42 11.20 -14.41
N ALA A 46 2.89 11.62 -13.26
CA ALA A 46 2.08 10.80 -12.39
C ALA A 46 0.78 11.49 -12.01
N PHE A 47 -0.28 10.69 -11.96
CA PHE A 47 -1.64 11.12 -11.71
C PHE A 47 -2.25 10.24 -10.63
N ARG A 48 -2.82 10.86 -9.61
CA ARG A 48 -3.69 10.17 -8.66
C ARG A 48 -5.08 10.08 -9.30
N LEU A 49 -5.62 8.87 -9.44
CA LEU A 49 -6.89 8.66 -10.14
C LEU A 49 -8.11 8.61 -9.21
N GLY A 50 -7.89 8.77 -7.90
CA GLY A 50 -8.93 9.08 -6.92
C GLY A 50 -9.68 7.87 -6.34
N SER A 51 -9.94 7.92 -5.04
CA SER A 51 -10.88 7.02 -4.34
C SER A 51 -12.31 7.57 -4.42
N PRO A 52 -13.37 6.73 -4.52
CA PRO A 52 -13.40 5.26 -4.51
C PRO A 52 -13.80 4.72 -5.88
N SER A 53 -12.98 4.94 -6.91
CA SER A 53 -13.30 4.36 -8.21
C SER A 53 -13.09 2.84 -8.18
N VAL A 54 -14.11 2.10 -8.59
CA VAL A 54 -14.03 0.63 -8.73
C VAL A 54 -13.25 0.20 -9.98
N ALA A 55 -12.96 1.13 -10.90
CA ALA A 55 -12.37 0.85 -12.20
C ALA A 55 -10.94 1.39 -12.39
N LEU A 56 -10.45 2.23 -11.48
CA LEU A 56 -9.16 2.90 -11.61
C LEU A 56 -8.13 2.34 -10.61
N PRO A 57 -6.84 2.27 -10.97
CA PRO A 57 -5.77 2.10 -9.98
C PRO A 57 -5.64 3.36 -9.12
N ASP A 58 -4.95 3.30 -7.97
CA ASP A 58 -4.74 4.49 -7.14
C ASP A 58 -3.93 5.57 -7.88
N ILE A 59 -2.87 5.13 -8.60
CA ILE A 59 -1.94 6.01 -9.30
C ILE A 59 -1.60 5.44 -10.69
N LEU A 60 -1.54 6.33 -11.67
CA LEU A 60 -0.98 6.08 -12.99
C LEU A 60 0.29 6.91 -13.18
N CYS A 61 1.39 6.27 -13.54
CA CYS A 61 2.64 6.94 -13.87
C CYS A 61 3.05 6.58 -15.29
N VAL A 62 3.49 7.55 -16.07
CA VAL A 62 3.98 7.38 -17.43
C VAL A 62 5.34 8.04 -17.60
N ASN A 63 6.18 7.43 -18.43
CA ASN A 63 7.36 8.02 -19.01
C ASN A 63 7.32 7.74 -20.51
N ASN A 64 7.03 8.79 -21.28
CA ASN A 64 6.81 8.65 -22.72
C ASN A 64 8.12 8.50 -23.50
N ILE A 65 9.23 9.01 -22.97
CA ILE A 65 10.57 8.92 -23.58
C ILE A 65 11.06 7.47 -23.52
N ASP A 66 10.99 6.86 -22.33
CA ASP A 66 11.42 5.47 -22.11
C ASP A 66 10.33 4.44 -22.44
N SER A 67 9.18 4.89 -22.96
CA SER A 67 8.02 4.05 -23.27
C SER A 67 7.60 3.15 -22.08
N MET A 68 7.43 3.78 -20.91
CA MET A 68 7.04 3.10 -19.67
C MET A 68 5.69 3.58 -19.13
N ILE A 69 4.92 2.64 -18.59
CA ILE A 69 3.70 2.91 -17.82
C ILE A 69 3.63 2.02 -16.59
N PHE A 70 3.38 2.64 -15.44
CA PHE A 70 3.13 1.97 -14.17
C PHE A 70 1.73 2.28 -13.68
N THR A 71 1.02 1.25 -13.27
CA THR A 71 -0.18 1.38 -12.41
C THR A 71 0.21 0.96 -11.01
N ILE A 72 -0.15 1.75 -10.01
CA ILE A 72 0.27 1.52 -8.64
C ILE A 72 -0.95 1.39 -7.74
N GLU A 73 -0.98 0.34 -6.93
CA GLU A 73 -1.88 0.22 -5.77
C GLU A 73 -1.08 0.55 -4.50
N ALA A 74 -1.55 1.50 -3.70
CA ALA A 74 -0.78 2.11 -2.62
C ALA A 74 -1.43 1.85 -1.25
N LYS A 75 -0.75 1.09 -0.39
CA LYS A 75 -1.20 0.80 0.98
C LYS A 75 -0.31 1.46 2.03
N SER A 76 -0.91 2.14 3.01
CA SER A 76 -0.17 2.69 4.15
C SER A 76 -0.86 2.37 5.48
N GLY A 77 -0.07 2.14 6.53
CA GLY A 77 -0.66 1.79 7.82
C GLY A 77 0.28 1.59 9.00
N THR A 78 -0.31 1.37 10.17
CA THR A 78 0.37 1.13 11.45
C THR A 78 0.38 -0.33 11.86
N GLY A 79 -0.20 -1.21 11.04
CA GLY A 79 -0.16 -2.66 11.27
C GLY A 79 1.23 -3.23 11.02
N THR A 80 1.37 -4.52 11.28
CA THR A 80 2.52 -5.34 10.90
C THR A 80 2.35 -5.97 9.52
N THR A 81 1.14 -5.90 8.96
CA THR A 81 0.80 -6.34 7.61
C THR A 81 0.01 -5.26 6.86
N LEU A 82 0.12 -5.27 5.54
CA LEU A 82 -0.69 -4.48 4.62
C LEU A 82 -1.16 -5.39 3.48
N THR A 83 -2.46 -5.40 3.22
CA THR A 83 -3.09 -6.27 2.23
C THR A 83 -3.48 -5.48 0.99
N VAL A 84 -3.19 -6.03 -0.19
CA VAL A 84 -3.75 -5.63 -1.48
C VAL A 84 -4.70 -6.75 -1.94
N PRO A 85 -6.01 -6.50 -1.89
CA PRO A 85 -7.02 -7.36 -2.50
C PRO A 85 -6.81 -7.65 -3.99
N PHE A 86 -7.16 -8.86 -4.43
CA PHE A 86 -6.96 -9.34 -5.80
C PHE A 86 -7.69 -8.47 -6.84
N ASP A 87 -8.88 -7.95 -6.52
CA ASP A 87 -9.69 -7.11 -7.40
C ASP A 87 -8.98 -5.80 -7.74
N GLN A 88 -8.16 -5.26 -6.82
CA GLN A 88 -7.36 -4.07 -7.08
C GLN A 88 -6.17 -4.37 -8.01
N ILE A 89 -5.61 -5.57 -7.92
CA ILE A 89 -4.57 -6.04 -8.85
C ILE A 89 -5.15 -6.21 -10.25
N ILE A 90 -6.36 -6.76 -10.37
CA ILE A 90 -7.09 -6.86 -11.65
C ILE A 90 -7.28 -5.49 -12.28
N ARG A 91 -7.69 -4.48 -11.50
CA ARG A 91 -7.85 -3.10 -12.02
C ARG A 91 -6.54 -2.54 -12.58
N CYS A 92 -5.46 -2.70 -11.82
CA CYS A 92 -4.12 -2.28 -12.27
C CYS A 92 -3.71 -2.98 -13.57
N LEU A 93 -3.89 -4.31 -13.64
CA LEU A 93 -3.58 -5.11 -14.82
C LEU A 93 -4.39 -4.67 -16.04
N SER A 94 -5.70 -4.47 -15.89
CA SER A 94 -6.58 -4.01 -16.96
C SER A 94 -6.05 -2.73 -17.60
N TRP A 95 -5.67 -1.75 -16.80
CA TRP A 95 -5.05 -0.52 -17.31
C TRP A 95 -3.75 -0.82 -18.05
N THR A 96 -2.78 -1.51 -17.43
CA THR A 96 -1.52 -1.81 -18.11
C THR A 96 -1.70 -2.58 -19.43
N ASN A 97 -2.67 -3.49 -19.51
CA ASN A 97 -2.91 -4.29 -20.71
C ASN A 97 -3.52 -3.47 -21.86
N ASN A 98 -4.33 -2.45 -21.54
CA ASN A 98 -4.96 -1.58 -22.55
C ASN A 98 -3.99 -0.55 -23.16
N PHE A 99 -3.00 -0.06 -22.40
CA PHE A 99 -2.03 0.91 -22.91
C PHE A 99 -0.86 0.22 -23.65
N THR A 100 -1.17 -0.44 -24.77
CA THR A 100 -0.23 -1.25 -25.56
C THR A 100 0.88 -0.45 -26.25
N VAL A 101 0.72 0.87 -26.38
CA VAL A 101 1.74 1.79 -26.92
C VAL A 101 3.03 1.82 -26.10
N TYR A 102 2.96 1.49 -24.80
CA TYR A 102 4.13 1.44 -23.93
C TYR A 102 4.80 0.07 -23.96
N LYS A 103 6.11 0.06 -24.24
CA LYS A 103 6.94 -1.16 -24.26
C LYS A 103 7.03 -1.78 -22.86
N THR A 104 7.28 -0.96 -21.85
CA THR A 104 7.40 -1.41 -20.46
C THR A 104 6.14 -1.12 -19.67
N ARG A 105 5.43 -2.16 -19.27
CA ARG A 105 4.18 -2.09 -18.51
C ARG A 105 4.34 -2.83 -17.20
N LYS A 106 4.14 -2.15 -16.06
CA LYS A 106 4.29 -2.80 -14.73
C LYS A 106 3.16 -2.43 -13.80
N VAL A 107 2.66 -3.43 -13.08
CA VAL A 107 1.81 -3.24 -11.91
C VAL A 107 2.70 -3.24 -10.67
N LEU A 108 2.67 -2.16 -9.90
CA LEU A 108 3.45 -1.99 -8.68
C LEU A 108 2.52 -1.97 -7.46
N LEU A 109 2.91 -2.69 -6.41
CA LEU A 109 2.27 -2.65 -5.10
C LEU A 109 3.17 -1.85 -4.16
N ALA A 110 2.70 -0.68 -3.72
CA ALA A 110 3.48 0.26 -2.92
C ALA A 110 3.02 0.26 -1.46
N PHE A 111 3.86 -0.26 -0.57
CA PHE A 111 3.57 -0.42 0.85
C PHE A 111 4.33 0.60 1.69
N LYS A 112 3.64 1.29 2.60
CA LYS A 112 4.24 2.20 3.60
C LYS A 112 3.84 1.82 5.02
N PHE A 113 4.79 1.26 5.75
CA PHE A 113 4.66 1.02 7.18
C PHE A 113 5.12 2.26 7.95
N LEU A 114 4.20 2.87 8.69
CA LEU A 114 4.45 4.10 9.44
C LEU A 114 5.40 3.86 10.62
N SER A 115 6.10 4.91 11.06
CA SER A 115 6.99 4.91 12.24
C SER A 115 6.30 4.67 13.59
N LYS A 116 4.98 4.43 13.57
CA LYS A 116 4.20 4.00 14.73
C LYS A 116 3.51 2.68 14.43
N LYS A 117 3.73 1.67 15.28
CA LYS A 117 3.06 0.37 15.23
C LYS A 117 1.93 0.36 16.22
N ARG A 118 0.74 -0.05 15.77
CA ARG A 118 -0.42 -0.20 16.65
C ARG A 118 -0.27 -1.50 17.43
N ILE A 119 -0.29 -1.42 18.75
CA ILE A 119 -0.23 -2.57 19.68
C ILE A 119 -1.54 -2.79 20.42
N GLY A 120 -2.49 -1.87 20.28
CA GLY A 120 -3.82 -1.98 20.86
C GLY A 120 -4.72 -0.87 20.34
N VAL A 121 -5.91 -0.76 20.93
CA VAL A 121 -6.83 0.33 20.61
C VAL A 121 -6.23 1.65 21.11
N GLY A 122 -5.92 2.57 20.19
CA GLY A 122 -5.32 3.86 20.52
C GLY A 122 -3.86 3.80 21.04
N LYS A 123 -3.31 2.61 21.26
CA LYS A 123 -1.95 2.40 21.77
C LYS A 123 -0.97 2.13 20.63
N TYR A 124 0.17 2.84 20.67
CA TYR A 124 1.20 2.76 19.66
C TYR A 124 2.59 2.68 20.28
N GLU A 125 3.49 1.94 19.62
CA GLU A 125 4.93 1.95 19.88
C GLU A 125 5.69 2.56 18.70
N LYS A 126 6.88 3.10 18.96
CA LYS A 126 7.76 3.65 17.93
C LYS A 126 8.44 2.51 17.16
N ARG A 127 8.59 2.68 15.85
CA ARG A 127 9.39 1.80 14.98
C ARG A 127 9.97 2.60 13.81
N GLU A 128 10.81 1.95 13.02
CA GLU A 128 11.30 2.52 11.76
C GLU A 128 10.17 2.65 10.73
N LEU A 129 10.15 3.76 9.97
CA LEU A 129 9.30 3.88 8.79
C LEU A 129 9.93 3.09 7.64
N ARG A 130 9.16 2.19 7.03
CA ARG A 130 9.63 1.37 5.90
C ARG A 130 8.69 1.48 4.71
N GLU A 131 9.27 1.59 3.53
CA GLU A 131 8.58 1.56 2.25
C GLU A 131 9.06 0.34 1.45
N PHE A 132 8.12 -0.39 0.86
CA PHE A 132 8.42 -1.53 -0.03
C PHE A 132 7.64 -1.35 -1.33
N TYR A 133 8.28 -1.65 -2.45
CA TYR A 133 7.67 -1.57 -3.77
C TYR A 133 7.85 -2.93 -4.42
N LYS A 134 6.74 -3.60 -4.69
CA LYS A 134 6.74 -4.97 -5.21
C LYS A 134 6.16 -4.99 -6.60
N ILE A 135 6.81 -5.67 -7.53
CA ILE A 135 6.27 -5.87 -8.87
C ILE A 135 5.36 -7.10 -8.89
N TRP A 136 4.15 -6.91 -9.41
CA TRP A 136 3.26 -8.03 -9.68
C TRP A 136 3.68 -8.76 -10.97
N ASN A 137 3.64 -10.08 -10.96
CA ASN A 137 3.91 -10.88 -12.16
C ASN A 137 2.61 -11.07 -12.95
N ALA A 138 2.48 -10.38 -14.08
CA ALA A 138 1.29 -10.44 -14.93
C ALA A 138 0.95 -11.85 -15.46
N LYS A 139 1.89 -12.80 -15.43
CA LYS A 139 1.63 -14.21 -15.79
C LYS A 139 0.90 -15.00 -14.70
N LYS A 140 0.71 -14.42 -13.51
CA LYS A 140 0.02 -15.05 -12.39
C LYS A 140 -1.39 -14.51 -12.25
N ASP A 141 -2.31 -15.39 -11.89
CA ASP A 141 -3.66 -14.99 -11.54
C ASP A 141 -3.66 -14.05 -10.33
N PRO A 142 -4.37 -12.92 -10.42
CA PRO A 142 -4.54 -12.00 -9.30
C PRO A 142 -5.03 -12.71 -8.05
N ILE A 143 -4.36 -12.42 -6.94
CA ILE A 143 -4.63 -13.04 -5.64
C ILE A 143 -4.37 -12.02 -4.54
N ASP A 144 -5.03 -12.17 -3.40
CA ASP A 144 -4.79 -11.29 -2.26
C ASP A 144 -3.33 -11.38 -1.83
N ILE A 145 -2.63 -10.24 -1.86
CA ILE A 145 -1.25 -10.14 -1.43
C ILE A 145 -1.19 -9.48 -0.07
N VAL A 146 -0.48 -10.10 0.85
CA VAL A 146 -0.13 -9.50 2.13
C VAL A 146 1.37 -9.26 2.19
N CYS A 147 1.75 -8.01 2.41
CA CYS A 147 3.11 -7.60 2.72
C CYS A 147 3.29 -7.50 4.24
N LYS A 148 4.36 -8.07 4.77
CA LYS A 148 4.75 -7.95 6.19
C LYS A 148 5.73 -6.78 6.39
N TYR A 149 5.92 -6.38 7.64
CA TYR A 149 6.84 -5.30 8.02
C TYR A 149 8.32 -5.60 7.71
N ASP A 150 8.70 -6.88 7.61
CA ASP A 150 10.01 -7.32 7.13
C ASP A 150 10.14 -7.26 5.59
N GLY A 151 9.05 -6.94 4.90
CA GLY A 151 8.96 -6.83 3.44
C GLY A 151 8.66 -8.15 2.73
N THR A 152 8.64 -9.28 3.44
CA THR A 152 8.24 -10.56 2.86
C THR A 152 6.76 -10.52 2.48
N THR A 153 6.39 -11.30 1.48
CA THR A 153 5.02 -11.34 0.97
C THR A 153 4.48 -12.76 1.01
N TYR A 154 3.17 -12.88 1.12
CA TYR A 154 2.45 -14.14 0.98
C TYR A 154 1.10 -13.88 0.34
N ALA A 155 0.54 -14.92 -0.27
CA ALA A 155 -0.81 -14.89 -0.80
C ALA A 155 -1.80 -15.34 0.28
N LEU A 156 -3.01 -14.77 0.26
CA LEU A 156 -4.13 -15.24 1.06
C LEU A 156 -5.14 -15.93 0.13
N ILE A 157 -5.44 -17.21 0.38
CA ILE A 157 -6.41 -18.00 -0.40
C ILE A 157 -7.41 -18.57 0.59
N HIS A 158 -8.67 -18.14 0.53
CA HIS A 158 -9.71 -18.60 1.47
C HIS A 158 -9.30 -18.50 2.96
N GLY A 159 -8.51 -17.48 3.30
CA GLY A 159 -7.97 -17.28 4.66
C GLY A 159 -6.66 -18.02 4.96
N GLU A 160 -6.22 -18.93 4.09
CA GLU A 160 -4.95 -19.65 4.23
C GLU A 160 -3.76 -18.88 3.65
N LYS A 161 -2.62 -18.98 4.34
CA LYS A 161 -1.38 -18.31 3.92
C LYS A 161 -0.60 -19.23 2.98
N LYS A 162 -0.46 -18.83 1.72
CA LYS A 162 0.40 -19.52 0.75
C LYS A 162 1.68 -18.72 0.49
N LYS A 163 2.83 -19.39 0.54
CA LYS A 163 4.14 -18.74 0.30
C LYS A 163 4.17 -18.14 -1.10
N LEU A 164 4.32 -16.81 -1.18
CA LEU A 164 4.42 -16.08 -2.44
C LEU A 164 5.23 -14.81 -2.23
N ASN A 165 6.50 -14.84 -2.60
CA ASN A 165 7.37 -13.67 -2.53
C ASN A 165 7.38 -12.92 -3.86
N LEU A 166 6.88 -11.69 -3.84
CA LEU A 166 7.01 -10.74 -4.94
C LEU A 166 8.43 -10.16 -4.99
N LYS A 167 8.91 -9.88 -6.19
CA LYS A 167 10.21 -9.23 -6.39
C LYS A 167 10.13 -7.76 -5.95
N ASP A 168 11.17 -7.28 -5.29
CA ASP A 168 11.32 -5.84 -5.03
C ASP A 168 11.57 -5.09 -6.34
N TYR A 169 11.05 -3.88 -6.41
CA TYR A 169 11.25 -2.96 -7.52
C TYR A 169 12.02 -1.72 -7.05
N PRO A 170 13.26 -1.48 -7.52
CA PRO A 170 13.97 -0.24 -7.22
C PRO A 170 13.20 0.92 -7.87
N MET A 171 12.69 1.84 -7.06
CA MET A 171 11.93 2.96 -7.59
C MET A 171 12.88 3.95 -8.27
N PRO A 172 12.45 4.62 -9.35
CA PRO A 172 13.31 5.54 -10.07
C PRO A 172 13.62 6.80 -9.23
N PHE A 173 12.78 7.15 -8.26
CA PHE A 173 13.02 8.25 -7.33
C PHE A 173 13.80 7.81 -6.08
N LYS A 174 14.53 8.74 -5.47
CA LYS A 174 15.18 8.52 -4.17
C LYS A 174 14.15 8.46 -3.04
N SER A 175 14.07 7.34 -2.33
CA SER A 175 13.36 7.23 -1.05
C SER A 175 14.28 6.73 0.05
N LYS A 176 14.49 7.55 1.09
CA LYS A 176 15.25 7.18 2.29
C LYS A 176 14.70 5.93 2.99
N TYR A 177 13.41 5.65 2.82
CA TYR A 177 12.71 4.61 3.54
C TYR A 177 12.48 3.35 2.71
N GLN A 178 12.84 3.37 1.42
CA GLN A 178 12.75 2.18 0.60
C GLN A 178 13.70 1.10 1.13
N LYS A 179 13.16 -0.08 1.34
CA LYS A 179 13.91 -1.28 1.67
C LYS A 179 13.81 -2.26 0.50
N ILE A 180 14.93 -2.84 0.13
CA ILE A 180 15.03 -3.93 -0.85
C ILE A 180 15.47 -5.16 -0.06
N ILE A 181 14.77 -6.27 -0.24
CA ILE A 181 15.17 -7.52 0.39
C ILE A 181 16.18 -8.16 -0.53
N SER A 182 17.44 -8.17 -0.10
CA SER A 182 18.47 -9.01 -0.71
C SER A 182 17.99 -10.46 -0.62
N LYS A 183 17.93 -11.14 -1.77
CA LYS A 183 17.81 -12.59 -1.77
C LYS A 183 19.18 -13.20 -1.52
#